data_AF-A0AAV1TUK9-F1
#
_entry.id   AF-A0AAV1TUK9-F1
#
_cell.length_a   1.000
_cell.length_b   1.000
_cell.length_c   1.000
_cell.angle_alpha   90.00
_cell.angle_beta   90.00
_cell.angle_gamma   90.00
#
_symmetry.space_group_name_H-M   'P 1'
#
loop_
_entity.id
_entity.type
_entity.pdbx_description
1 polymer ?
#
loop_
_entity_poly.entity_id
_entity_poly.type
_entity_poly.pdbx_seq_one_letter_code
_entity_poly.pdbx_strand_id
1 'polypeptide(L)' 'MHLTTATRPDIAFTVSYVSRFMDKPQVEHWMSVKRIVRYLHGSKSHGICFKLDDKMDFYGYSDAYWAGNHVNRKST' A
#
# COMPACT_ATOMS: atom_id res chain seq x y z
N MET A 1 -10.02 4.83 0.31
CA MET A 1 -8.77 4.03 0.32
C MET A 1 -8.14 4.02 1.73
N HIS A 2 -8.97 3.86 2.78
CA HIS A 2 -8.50 3.91 4.18
C HIS A 2 -8.42 2.51 4.82
N LEU A 3 -9.17 1.54 4.29
CA LEU A 3 -9.22 0.18 4.85
C LEU A 3 -7.95 -0.62 4.59
N THR A 4 -7.32 -0.48 3.41
CA THR A 4 -6.09 -1.20 3.05
C THR A 4 -4.88 -0.72 3.85
N THR A 5 -4.82 0.57 4.19
CA THR A 5 -3.73 1.15 4.99
C THR A 5 -3.71 0.63 6.43
N ALA A 6 -4.89 0.32 6.99
CA ALA A 6 -5.01 -0.15 8.37
C ALA A 6 -4.73 -1.66 8.52
N THR A 7 -5.19 -2.49 7.57
CA THR A 7 -5.11 -3.96 7.72
C THR A 7 -4.01 -4.61 6.90
N ARG A 8 -3.53 -3.97 5.82
CA ARG A 8 -2.63 -4.56 4.81
C ARG A 8 -1.66 -3.52 4.21
N PRO A 9 -0.74 -2.96 5.01
CA PRO A 9 0.20 -1.94 4.52
C PRO A 9 1.14 -2.47 3.43
N ASP A 10 1.34 -3.79 3.36
CA ASP A 10 2.09 -4.50 2.32
C ASP A 10 1.58 -4.26 0.89
N ILE A 11 0.28 -3.97 0.72
CA ILE A 11 -0.31 -3.65 -0.59
C ILE A 11 -0.94 -2.26 -0.66
N ALA A 12 -0.84 -1.47 0.42
CA ALA A 12 -1.46 -0.16 0.49
C ALA A 12 -1.03 0.72 -0.69
N PHE A 13 0.27 0.82 -0.97
CA PHE A 13 0.79 1.60 -2.10
C PHE A 13 0.22 1.15 -3.45
N THR A 14 0.20 -0.16 -3.72
CA THR A 14 -0.28 -0.69 -5.00
C THR A 14 -1.76 -0.42 -5.21
N VAL A 15 -2.58 -0.60 -4.18
CA VAL A 15 -4.00 -0.23 -4.22
C VAL A 15 -4.16 1.26 -4.43
N SER A 16 -3.34 2.07 -3.76
CA SER A 16 -3.35 3.53 -3.90
C SER A 16 -3.04 4.01 -5.30
N TYR A 17 -2.07 3.36 -5.92
CA TYR A 17 -1.64 3.68 -7.26
C TYR A 17 -2.71 3.30 -8.29
N VAL A 18 -3.23 2.07 -8.22
CA VAL A 18 -4.23 1.57 -9.18
C VAL A 18 -5.54 2.34 -9.09
N SER A 19 -5.92 2.84 -7.91
CA SER A 19 -7.15 3.63 -7.75
C SER A 19 -7.15 4.92 -8.58
N ARG A 20 -5.98 5.48 -8.92
CA ARG A 20 -5.85 6.70 -9.74
C ARG A 20 -6.38 6.51 -11.16
N PHE A 21 -6.45 5.27 -11.62
CA PHE A 21 -6.87 4.92 -12.97
C PHE A 21 -8.29 4.36 -13.03
N MET A 22 -9.10 4.51 -11.97
CA MET A 22 -10.48 4.02 -11.95
C MET A 22 -11.42 4.77 -12.89
N ASP A 23 -11.11 6.03 -13.22
CA ASP A 23 -11.93 6.85 -14.14
C ASP A 23 -11.86 6.31 -15.59
N LYS A 24 -10.69 5.87 -16.03
CA LYS A 24 -10.46 5.26 -17.35
C LYS A 24 -9.46 4.09 -17.25
N PRO A 25 -9.91 2.91 -16.78
CA PRO A 25 -9.02 1.78 -16.61
C PRO A 25 -8.56 1.25 -17.97
N GLN A 26 -7.25 0.98 -18.09
CA GLN A 26 -6.67 0.29 -19.22
C GLN A 26 -6.47 -1.18 -18.87
N VAL A 27 -6.16 -2.00 -19.88
CA VAL A 27 -5.96 -3.44 -19.71
C VAL A 27 -4.91 -3.74 -18.64
N GLU A 28 -3.84 -2.94 -18.59
CA GLU A 28 -2.76 -3.04 -17.59
C GLU A 28 -3.25 -2.80 -16.15
N HIS A 29 -4.09 -1.78 -15.96
CA HIS A 29 -4.71 -1.50 -14.67
C HIS A 29 -5.63 -2.65 -14.24
N TRP A 30 -6.40 -3.22 -15.17
CA TRP A 30 -7.28 -4.36 -14.90
C TRP A 30 -6.51 -5.63 -14.53
N MET A 31 -5.39 -5.90 -15.19
CA MET A 31 -4.50 -7.01 -14.82
C MET A 31 -3.94 -6.82 -13.40
N SER A 32 -3.58 -5.57 -13.06
CA SER A 32 -3.08 -5.21 -11.73
C SER A 32 -4.14 -5.42 -10.64
N VAL A 33 -5.38 -4.97 -10.87
CA VAL A 33 -6.51 -5.25 -9.96
C VAL A 33 -6.70 -6.75 -9.75
N LYS A 34 -6.72 -7.54 -10.83
CA LYS A 34 -6.86 -9.01 -10.74
C LYS A 34 -5.71 -9.66 -9.97
N ARG A 35 -4.51 -9.10 -10.03
CA ARG A 35 -3.36 -9.57 -9.23
C ARG A 35 -3.55 -9.24 -7.74
N ILE A 36 -3.99 -8.03 -7.42
CA ILE A 36 -4.29 -7.60 -6.04
C ILE A 36 -5.35 -8.53 -5.42
N VAL A 37 -6.44 -8.81 -6.14
CA VAL A 37 -7.52 -9.68 -5.64
C VAL A 37 -7.05 -11.12 -5.43
N ARG A 38 -6.26 -11.68 -6.36
CA ARG A 38 -5.68 -13.02 -6.19
C ARG A 38 -4.72 -13.10 -5.01
N TYR A 39 -3.90 -12.06 -4.83
CA TYR A 39 -3.00 -11.97 -3.69
C TYR A 39 -3.77 -11.91 -2.37
N LEU A 40 -4.81 -11.07 -2.27
CA LEU A 40 -5.71 -11.02 -1.12
C LEU A 40 -6.36 -12.38 -0.85
N HIS A 41 -6.78 -13.08 -1.91
CA HIS A 41 -7.38 -14.40 -1.77
C HIS A 41 -6.40 -15.46 -1.23
N GLY A 42 -5.16 -15.48 -1.72
CA GLY A 42 -4.13 -16.42 -1.27
C GLY A 42 -3.52 -16.08 0.08
N SER A 43 -3.59 -14.81 0.50
CA SER A 43 -2.98 -14.32 1.74
C SER A 43 -4.01 -13.99 2.84
N LYS A 44 -5.20 -14.58 2.80
CA LYS A 44 -6.26 -14.33 3.81
C LYS A 44 -5.81 -14.61 5.24
N SER A 45 -4.95 -15.60 5.44
CA SER A 45 -4.38 -16.00 6.74
C SER A 45 -3.13 -15.22 7.13
N HIS A 46 -2.60 -14.36 6.25
CA HIS A 46 -1.38 -13.62 6.49
C HIS A 46 -1.74 -12.24 7.05
N GLY A 47 -1.07 -11.88 8.14
CA GLY A 47 -1.17 -10.57 8.76
C GLY A 47 0.17 -10.16 9.34
N ILE A 48 0.35 -8.86 9.55
CA ILE A 48 1.53 -8.34 10.23
C ILE A 48 1.28 -8.44 11.73
N CYS A 49 2.13 -9.21 12.41
CA CYS A 49 2.08 -9.38 13.86
C CYS A 49 3.25 -8.62 14.47
N PHE A 50 2.97 -7.48 15.10
CA PHE A 50 3.93 -6.80 15.96
C PHE A 50 3.88 -7.47 17.33
N LYS A 51 4.94 -8.19 17.69
CA LYS A 51 5.12 -8.70 19.05
C LYS A 51 6.06 -7.76 19.78
N LEU A 52 5.65 -7.30 20.96
CA LEU A 52 6.58 -6.72 21.90
C LEU A 52 7.46 -7.84 22.44
N ASP A 53 8.77 -7.70 22.26
CA ASP A 53 9.78 -8.49 22.95
C ASP A 53 10.31 -7.64 24.11
N ASP A 54 10.53 -8.22 25.29
CA ASP A 54 10.92 -7.49 26.52
C ASP A 54 12.29 -6.80 26.41
N LYS A 55 13.01 -7.00 25.30
CA LYS A 55 14.31 -6.41 24.97
C LYS A 55 14.29 -5.47 23.76
N MET A 56 13.12 -5.09 23.24
CA MET A 56 13.05 -4.25 22.04
C MET A 56 13.07 -2.76 22.40
N ASP A 57 14.24 -2.14 22.25
CA ASP A 57 14.38 -0.68 22.22
C ASP A 57 13.78 -0.12 20.91
N PHE A 58 12.45 0.07 20.89
CA PHE A 58 11.73 0.58 19.72
C PHE A 58 11.89 2.10 19.60
N TYR A 59 12.77 2.55 18.70
CA TYR A 59 12.89 3.95 18.30
C TYR A 59 12.20 4.18 16.95
N GLY A 60 11.02 4.82 16.97
CA GLY A 60 10.30 5.21 15.77
C GLY A 60 10.76 6.55 15.23
N TYR A 61 11.41 6.55 14.06
CA TYR A 61 11.73 7.79 13.32
C TYR A 61 10.67 7.98 12.23
N SER A 62 10.04 9.16 12.19
CA SER A 62 9.08 9.54 11.15
C SER A 62 9.70 10.62 10.28
N ASP A 63 10.12 10.26 9.07
CA ASP A 63 10.56 11.21 8.05
C ASP A 63 9.43 11.44 7.02
N ALA A 64 9.06 12.69 6.82
CA ALA A 64 8.09 13.08 5.80
C ALA A 64 8.85 13.35 4.48
N TYR A 65 9.23 12.28 3.77
CA TYR A 65 9.95 12.43 2.51
C TYR A 65 9.02 12.89 1.37
N TRP A 66 9.04 14.19 1.09
CA TRP A 66 8.32 14.88 0.01
C TRP A 66 9.14 14.99 -1.29
N ALA A 67 9.81 13.92 -1.76
CA ALA A 67 10.70 14.10 -2.93
C ALA A 67 10.77 12.92 -3.89
N GLY A 68 9.62 12.39 -4.32
CA GLY A 68 9.60 11.28 -5.30
C GLY A 68 8.49 11.30 -6.36
N ASN A 69 7.70 12.38 -6.50
CA ASN A 69 6.66 12.41 -7.54
C ASN A 69 7.21 12.98 -8.86
N HIS A 70 7.87 12.13 -9.66
CA HIS A 70 8.35 12.50 -10.99
C HIS A 70 7.24 12.72 -12.03
N VAL A 71 5.98 12.39 -11.70
CA VAL A 71 4.87 12.42 -12.67
C VAL A 71 4.12 13.75 -12.67
N ASN A 72 4.00 14.43 -11.53
CA ASN A 72 3.30 15.71 -11.48
C ASN A 72 4.07 16.69 -10.59
N ARG A 73 4.75 17.64 -11.24
CA ARG A 73 5.38 18.84 -10.66
C ARG A 73 4.34 19.80 -10.04
N LYS A 74 3.53 19.34 -9.10
CA LYS A 74 2.62 20.22 -8.33
C LYS A 74 2.54 19.79 -6.88
N SER A 75 2.76 20.75 -6.01
CA SER A 75 2.73 20.62 -4.56
C SER A 75 1.30 20.45 -4.03
N THR A 76 1.16 19.70 -2.94
CA THR A 76 0.02 19.80 -2.01
C THR A 76 0.58 20.20 -0.66
#